data_AF-A0A430KYL6-F1
#
_entry.id   AF-A0A430KYL6-F1
#
_cell.length_a   1.000
_cell.length_b   1.000
_cell.length_c   1.000
_cell.angle_alpha   90.00
_cell.angle_beta   90.00
_cell.angle_gamma   90.00
#
_symmetry.space_group_name_H-M   'P 1'
#
loop_
_entity.id
_entity.type
_entity.pdbx_description
1 polymer ?
#
loop_
_entity_poly.entity_id
_entity_poly.type
_entity_poly.pdbx_seq_one_letter_code
_entity_poly.pdbx_strand_id
1 'polypeptide(L)'
;MQRSRAERIIVYSSVRCRQVFCKPENAALRKQKSIRAVVRRHRLTVSVFSEDQLVQILQYLLREGIFQSKHGARSAFPELFPSPIVQEGVDRVTESFVPDRADSIMEEQKTWLHKLLDTGMYSDIELVSTHKLYELHRTVVCSWSPVIRRSCQYNAARHHLAEAKTAESGNDTGKALFNFGDADPQAVDCVVQFFYLWDYNIPPPMSSDSAEMGVSHANNLPEETATPEGSHLILHSKVFTLAHTYDISRLGDLSVEKFKAVARSQWGSGCLLDAAREAYTATPSAVSKMREAVVETFYEHRELLDEGYVKEFLLEMPHLTLDIMTYMNKPPPSLGFGASRWTA
;
A
#
# COMPACT_ATOMS: atom_id res chain seq x y z
N MET A 1 27.25 29.84 -25.14
CA MET A 1 26.56 30.21 -23.89
C MET A 1 26.51 29.00 -22.98
N GLN A 2 27.35 28.98 -21.96
CA GLN A 2 27.36 27.90 -20.96
C GLN A 2 26.12 28.09 -20.08
N ARG A 3 25.11 27.23 -20.26
CA ARG A 3 23.86 27.25 -19.48
C ARG A 3 24.17 26.81 -18.03
N SER A 4 23.39 27.31 -17.08
CA SER A 4 23.71 27.17 -15.65
C SER A 4 23.65 25.69 -15.20
N ARG A 5 24.43 25.33 -14.17
CA ARG A 5 24.39 23.98 -13.58
C ARG A 5 22.97 23.59 -13.15
N ALA A 6 22.20 24.53 -12.60
CA ALA A 6 20.81 24.33 -12.21
C ALA A 6 19.91 23.96 -13.40
N GLU A 7 20.05 24.63 -14.56
CA GLU A 7 19.26 24.30 -15.76
C GLU A 7 19.52 22.87 -16.25
N ARG A 8 20.79 22.42 -16.17
CA ARG A 8 21.19 21.06 -16.55
C ARG A 8 20.61 20.01 -15.60
N ILE A 9 20.62 20.29 -14.29
CA ILE A 9 19.98 19.45 -13.27
C ILE A 9 18.48 19.33 -13.55
N ILE A 10 17.77 20.44 -13.81
CA ILE A 10 16.32 20.40 -14.08
C ILE A 10 15.98 19.51 -15.27
N VAL A 11 16.74 19.62 -16.37
CA VAL A 11 16.51 18.78 -17.57
C VAL A 11 16.83 17.31 -17.29
N TYR A 12 17.92 17.00 -16.60
CA TYR A 12 18.24 15.62 -16.21
C TYR A 12 17.26 15.05 -15.18
N SER A 13 16.71 15.89 -14.29
CA SER A 13 15.71 15.54 -13.28
C SER A 13 14.32 15.26 -13.87
N SER A 14 14.06 15.65 -15.12
CA SER A 14 12.85 15.26 -15.85
C SER A 14 12.81 13.76 -16.12
N VAL A 15 11.84 13.07 -15.51
CA VAL A 15 11.62 11.62 -15.68
C VAL A 15 11.49 11.24 -17.16
N ARG A 16 10.75 12.04 -17.95
CA ARG A 16 10.54 11.79 -19.38
C ARG A 16 11.83 11.92 -20.18
N CYS A 17 12.69 12.90 -19.85
CA CYS A 17 13.98 13.05 -20.52
C CYS A 17 14.90 11.86 -20.21
N ARG A 18 14.96 11.40 -18.96
CA ARG A 18 15.75 10.19 -18.60
C ARG A 18 15.25 8.94 -19.33
N GLN A 19 13.94 8.68 -19.32
CA GLN A 19 13.39 7.49 -19.97
C GLN A 19 13.70 7.42 -21.48
N VAL A 20 13.77 8.57 -22.15
CA VAL A 20 14.05 8.63 -23.60
C VAL A 20 15.56 8.58 -23.87
N PHE A 21 16.36 9.36 -23.16
CA PHE A 21 17.79 9.54 -23.47
C PHE A 21 18.73 8.57 -22.74
N CYS A 22 18.26 7.81 -21.74
CA CYS A 22 19.04 6.70 -21.16
C CYS A 22 19.05 5.46 -22.07
N LYS A 23 18.22 5.40 -23.11
CA LYS A 23 18.28 4.30 -24.09
C LYS A 23 19.56 4.45 -24.94
N PRO A 24 20.35 3.37 -25.14
CA PRO A 24 21.67 3.46 -25.78
C PRO A 24 21.65 4.12 -27.17
N GLU A 25 20.61 3.87 -27.96
CA GLU A 25 20.39 4.49 -29.28
C GLU A 25 20.32 6.02 -29.21
N ASN A 26 19.65 6.55 -28.19
CA ASN A 26 19.46 7.99 -27.99
C ASN A 26 20.61 8.62 -27.19
N ALA A 27 21.23 7.86 -26.28
CA ALA A 27 22.38 8.28 -25.47
C ALA A 27 23.63 8.58 -26.33
N ALA A 28 23.72 7.95 -27.51
CA ALA A 28 24.79 8.16 -28.49
C ALA A 28 24.61 9.42 -29.36
N LEU A 29 23.45 10.10 -29.29
CA LEU A 29 23.19 11.27 -30.13
C LEU A 29 24.09 12.46 -29.76
N ARG A 30 24.65 13.12 -30.78
CA ARG A 30 25.52 14.31 -30.62
C ARG A 30 25.07 15.51 -31.45
N LYS A 31 24.28 15.30 -32.50
CA LYS A 31 23.82 16.35 -33.43
C LYS A 31 22.48 16.94 -32.97
N GLN A 32 22.38 18.28 -32.90
CA GLN A 32 21.15 18.98 -32.48
C GLN A 32 19.93 18.60 -33.31
N LYS A 33 20.09 18.44 -34.63
CA LYS A 33 18.99 18.06 -35.53
C LYS A 33 18.35 16.72 -35.13
N SER A 34 19.18 15.73 -34.77
CA SER A 34 18.73 14.41 -34.34
C SER A 34 18.10 14.45 -32.96
N ILE A 35 18.70 15.20 -32.01
CA ILE A 35 18.15 15.39 -30.66
C ILE A 35 16.79 16.09 -30.72
N ARG A 36 16.66 17.13 -31.55
CA ARG A 36 15.40 17.86 -31.80
C ARG A 36 14.33 16.94 -32.38
N ALA A 37 14.69 16.05 -33.31
CA ALA A 37 13.76 15.07 -33.85
C ALA A 37 13.21 14.13 -32.76
N VAL A 38 14.06 13.67 -31.83
CA VAL A 38 13.65 12.84 -30.68
C VAL A 38 12.78 13.64 -29.71
N VAL A 39 13.14 14.88 -29.39
CA VAL A 39 12.35 15.79 -28.54
C VAL A 39 10.93 15.97 -29.09
N ARG A 40 10.80 16.25 -30.39
CA ARG A 40 9.49 16.41 -31.06
C ARG A 40 8.72 15.09 -31.13
N ARG A 41 9.37 13.99 -31.51
CA ARG A 41 8.75 12.66 -31.61
C ARG A 41 8.13 12.21 -30.29
N HIS A 42 8.80 12.48 -29.18
CA HIS A 42 8.34 12.13 -27.84
C HIS A 42 7.61 13.26 -27.11
N ARG A 43 7.35 14.40 -27.79
CA ARG A 43 6.71 15.59 -27.23
C ARG A 43 7.32 16.01 -25.87
N LEU A 44 8.64 16.01 -25.79
CA LEU A 44 9.36 16.33 -24.56
C LEU A 44 9.26 17.83 -24.27
N THR A 45 8.72 18.18 -23.11
CA THR A 45 8.65 19.54 -22.59
C THR A 45 9.16 19.57 -21.15
N VAL A 46 9.84 20.64 -20.79
CA VAL A 46 10.28 20.94 -19.42
C VAL A 46 9.87 22.40 -19.18
N SER A 47 9.09 22.66 -18.12
CA SER A 47 8.22 23.83 -17.92
C SER A 47 8.89 25.22 -17.86
N VAL A 48 10.17 25.32 -18.18
CA VAL A 48 10.97 26.56 -18.13
C VAL A 48 11.80 26.76 -19.41
N PHE A 49 11.81 25.79 -20.34
CA PHE A 49 12.68 25.82 -21.52
C PHE A 49 11.89 25.81 -22.83
N SER A 50 12.25 26.72 -23.74
CA SER A 50 11.91 26.60 -25.15
C SER A 50 12.54 25.34 -25.75
N GLU A 51 12.01 24.87 -26.88
CA GLU A 51 12.54 23.68 -27.58
C GLU A 51 14.04 23.81 -27.89
N ASP A 52 14.49 25.00 -28.32
CA ASP A 52 15.90 25.24 -28.64
C ASP A 52 16.79 25.23 -27.39
N GLN A 53 16.32 25.76 -26.27
CA GLN A 53 17.04 25.69 -24.99
C GLN A 53 17.12 24.24 -24.50
N LEU A 54 16.03 23.48 -24.58
CA LEU A 54 15.99 22.09 -24.18
C LEU A 54 16.95 21.23 -25.03
N VAL A 55 16.95 21.42 -26.35
CA VAL A 55 17.86 20.71 -27.26
C VAL A 55 19.33 21.06 -26.99
N GLN A 56 19.65 22.32 -26.69
CA GLN A 56 21.01 22.71 -26.32
C GLN A 56 21.48 22.06 -25.02
N ILE A 57 20.62 22.02 -23.99
CA ILE A 57 20.94 21.39 -22.71
C ILE A 57 21.09 19.87 -22.87
N LEU A 58 20.15 19.22 -23.57
CA LEU A 58 20.23 17.78 -23.85
C LEU A 58 21.49 17.42 -24.65
N GLN A 59 21.86 18.24 -25.64
CA GLN A 59 23.10 18.03 -26.40
C GLN A 59 24.33 18.07 -25.50
N TYR A 60 24.38 19.01 -24.55
CA TYR A 60 25.46 19.07 -23.57
C TYR A 60 25.48 17.80 -22.70
N LEU A 61 24.35 17.44 -22.09
CA LEU A 61 24.25 16.27 -21.20
C LEU A 61 24.63 14.96 -21.90
N LEU A 62 24.24 14.79 -23.16
CA LEU A 62 24.58 13.62 -23.97
C LEU A 62 26.07 13.57 -24.34
N ARG A 63 26.68 14.74 -24.61
CA ARG A 63 28.11 14.85 -24.89
C ARG A 63 28.96 14.44 -23.68
N GLU A 64 28.55 14.86 -22.49
CA GLU A 64 29.20 14.51 -21.22
C GLU A 64 28.89 13.07 -20.76
N GLY A 65 28.10 12.31 -21.53
CA GLY A 65 27.78 10.92 -21.20
C GLY A 65 26.90 10.73 -19.96
N ILE A 66 26.22 11.78 -19.50
CA ILE A 66 25.45 11.77 -18.26
C ILE A 66 24.30 10.74 -18.30
N PHE A 67 23.67 10.56 -19.46
CA PHE A 67 22.60 9.57 -19.64
C PHE A 67 23.10 8.13 -19.90
N GLN A 68 24.41 7.92 -20.07
CA GLN A 68 24.96 6.60 -20.44
C GLN A 68 25.13 5.67 -19.23
N SER A 69 25.36 6.21 -18.04
CA SER A 69 25.47 5.40 -16.83
C SER A 69 25.08 6.19 -15.58
N LYS A 70 24.56 5.46 -14.58
CA LYS A 70 24.25 6.00 -13.25
C LYS A 70 25.49 6.62 -12.58
N HIS A 71 26.68 6.12 -12.90
CA HIS A 71 27.95 6.64 -12.39
C HIS A 71 28.31 8.00 -13.02
N GLY A 72 28.14 8.16 -14.34
CA GLY A 72 28.37 9.44 -15.03
C GLY A 72 27.43 10.54 -14.53
N ALA A 73 26.16 10.21 -14.30
CA ALA A 73 25.21 11.12 -13.68
C ALA A 73 25.56 11.48 -12.24
N ARG A 74 26.04 10.52 -11.43
CA ARG A 74 26.47 10.75 -10.04
C ARG A 74 27.74 11.59 -9.94
N SER A 75 28.67 11.44 -10.88
CA SER A 75 29.85 12.30 -10.97
C SER A 75 29.48 13.72 -11.40
N ALA A 76 28.56 13.87 -12.36
CA ALA A 76 28.15 15.19 -12.87
C ALA A 76 27.23 15.94 -11.90
N PHE A 77 26.31 15.23 -11.23
CA PHE A 77 25.27 15.74 -10.33
C PHE A 77 25.22 14.93 -9.03
N PRO A 78 26.27 14.95 -8.19
CA PRO A 78 26.30 14.21 -6.92
C PRO A 78 25.10 14.57 -6.01
N GLU A 79 24.59 15.79 -6.10
CA GLU A 79 23.37 16.26 -5.42
C GLU A 79 22.10 15.43 -5.72
N LEU A 80 22.06 14.72 -6.85
CA LEU A 80 20.92 13.85 -7.21
C LEU A 80 21.09 12.40 -6.71
N PHE A 81 22.24 12.06 -6.12
CA PHE A 81 22.59 10.71 -5.70
C PHE A 81 23.23 10.74 -4.31
N PRO A 82 22.41 10.84 -3.24
CA PRO A 82 22.89 10.73 -1.87
C PRO A 82 23.63 9.40 -1.71
N SER A 83 24.87 9.46 -1.23
CA SER A 83 25.68 8.28 -0.94
C SER A 83 25.57 7.95 0.54
N PRO A 84 25.50 6.67 0.94
CA PRO A 84 25.60 6.31 2.35
C PRO A 84 26.98 6.73 2.87
N ILE A 85 26.98 7.48 3.97
CA ILE A 85 28.17 8.02 4.63
C ILE A 85 28.97 6.85 5.21
N VAL A 86 30.21 6.65 4.74
CA VAL A 86 31.23 5.90 5.49
C VAL A 86 31.78 6.84 6.55
N GLN A 87 31.62 6.45 7.82
CA GLN A 87 32.09 7.20 8.98
C GLN A 87 33.62 7.09 9.10
N GLU A 88 34.33 8.20 8.96
CA GLU A 88 35.57 8.46 9.70
C GLU A 88 35.52 9.88 10.23
N GLY A 89 35.76 10.03 11.53
CA GLY A 89 35.44 11.21 12.30
C GLY A 89 36.37 12.40 12.05
N VAL A 90 35.89 13.58 12.46
CA VAL A 90 36.55 14.59 13.29
C VAL A 90 35.57 15.75 13.46
N ASP A 91 35.45 16.21 14.70
CA ASP A 91 34.79 17.43 15.18
C ASP A 91 34.40 18.48 14.13
N ARG A 92 33.11 18.84 14.09
CA ARG A 92 32.63 20.22 14.33
C ARG A 92 31.15 20.40 14.02
N VAL A 93 30.51 21.06 14.97
CA VAL A 93 29.29 21.88 14.87
C VAL A 93 28.02 21.12 14.52
N THR A 94 27.10 21.15 15.49
CA THR A 94 25.68 20.88 15.39
C THR A 94 25.05 21.73 14.29
N GLU A 95 25.14 21.30 13.04
CA GLU A 95 24.24 21.75 11.99
C GLU A 95 22.99 20.89 12.05
N SER A 96 21.92 21.52 12.52
CA SER A 96 20.54 21.05 12.48
C SER A 96 20.26 20.31 11.17
N PHE A 97 19.93 19.02 11.27
CA PHE A 97 19.27 18.28 10.19
C PHE A 97 18.01 19.06 9.81
N VAL A 98 18.05 19.79 8.70
CA VAL A 98 16.84 20.32 8.07
C VAL A 98 16.24 19.13 7.32
N PRO A 99 15.10 18.57 7.76
CA PRO A 99 14.45 17.48 7.02
C PRO A 99 14.21 17.95 5.58
N ASP A 100 14.40 17.04 4.61
CA ASP A 100 14.12 17.33 3.21
C ASP A 100 12.72 17.94 3.13
N ARG A 101 12.60 19.10 2.49
CA ARG A 101 11.35 19.88 2.48
C ARG A 101 10.17 19.04 1.97
N ALA A 102 10.43 18.07 1.11
CA ALA A 102 9.42 17.12 0.65
C ALA A 102 8.97 16.14 1.76
N ASP A 103 9.90 15.58 2.51
CA ASP A 103 9.61 14.70 3.65
C ASP A 103 8.88 15.46 4.76
N SER A 104 9.31 16.70 5.06
CA SER A 104 8.62 17.59 6.00
C SER A 104 7.17 17.85 5.59
N ILE A 105 6.91 18.09 4.30
CA ILE A 105 5.55 18.31 3.80
C ILE A 105 4.71 17.03 3.89
N MET A 106 5.27 15.86 3.58
CA MET A 106 4.54 14.60 3.70
C MET A 106 4.21 14.25 5.16
N GLU A 107 5.14 14.50 6.08
CA GLU A 107 4.91 14.27 7.51
C GLU A 107 3.90 15.27 8.10
N GLU A 108 3.98 16.56 7.73
CA GLU A 108 2.94 17.53 8.04
C GLU A 108 1.58 17.07 7.50
N GLN A 109 1.57 16.54 6.27
CA GLN A 109 0.36 16.03 5.64
C GLN A 109 -0.27 14.88 6.41
N LYS A 110 0.55 13.89 6.76
CA LYS A 110 0.14 12.73 7.56
C LYS A 110 -0.38 13.17 8.94
N THR A 111 0.26 14.15 9.56
CA THR A 111 -0.12 14.66 10.88
C THR A 111 -1.53 15.28 10.89
N TRP A 112 -1.88 16.11 9.90
CA TRP A 112 -3.24 16.67 9.88
C TRP A 112 -4.30 15.65 9.47
N LEU A 113 -3.97 14.67 8.63
CA LEU A 113 -4.88 13.56 8.27
C LEU A 113 -5.20 12.68 9.49
N HIS A 114 -4.20 12.38 10.32
CA HIS A 114 -4.42 11.75 11.62
C HIS A 114 -5.37 12.57 12.49
N LYS A 115 -5.10 13.88 12.64
CA LYS A 115 -5.95 14.76 13.44
C LYS A 115 -7.40 14.79 12.95
N LEU A 116 -7.64 14.79 11.65
CA LEU A 116 -9.01 14.74 11.11
C LEU A 116 -9.70 13.43 11.42
N LEU A 117 -8.98 12.30 11.32
CA LEU A 117 -9.50 10.99 11.69
C LEU A 117 -9.86 10.93 13.19
N ASP A 118 -8.99 11.46 14.05
CA ASP A 118 -9.17 11.40 15.51
C ASP A 118 -10.27 12.35 16.00
N THR A 119 -10.39 13.53 15.40
CA THR A 119 -11.32 14.58 15.88
C THR A 119 -12.67 14.57 15.20
N GLY A 120 -12.78 14.00 13.99
CA GLY A 120 -14.02 14.05 13.20
C GLY A 120 -14.47 15.47 12.81
N MET A 121 -13.62 16.49 12.98
CA MET A 121 -13.94 17.88 12.67
C MET A 121 -14.25 18.03 11.18
N TYR A 122 -15.37 18.68 10.85
CA TYR A 122 -15.88 18.84 9.48
C TYR A 122 -16.38 17.55 8.81
N SER A 123 -16.67 16.52 9.62
CA SER A 123 -17.28 15.28 9.12
C SER A 123 -18.65 15.52 8.49
N ASP A 124 -18.85 14.87 7.35
CA ASP A 124 -20.07 14.90 6.54
C ASP A 124 -20.52 13.48 6.14
N ILE A 125 -19.86 12.45 6.67
CA ILE A 125 -20.26 11.04 6.59
C ILE A 125 -20.01 10.32 7.91
N GLU A 126 -20.93 9.45 8.25
CA GLU A 126 -20.86 8.51 9.35
C GLU A 126 -20.71 7.10 8.79
N LEU A 127 -19.63 6.42 9.16
CA LEU A 127 -19.51 4.99 8.93
C LEU A 127 -19.85 4.25 10.23
N VAL A 128 -20.64 3.18 10.11
CA VAL A 128 -21.07 2.37 11.26
C VAL A 128 -20.50 0.97 11.13
N SER A 129 -19.75 0.56 12.14
CA SER A 129 -19.43 -0.83 12.47
C SER A 129 -20.32 -1.29 13.63
N THR A 130 -20.40 -2.60 13.88
CA THR A 130 -21.30 -3.22 14.88
C THR A 130 -21.36 -2.50 16.22
N HIS A 131 -20.23 -1.98 16.70
CA HIS A 131 -20.14 -1.30 18.01
C HIS A 131 -19.41 0.06 17.95
N LYS A 132 -19.18 0.61 16.75
CA LYS A 132 -18.39 1.83 16.60
C LYS A 132 -18.92 2.71 15.48
N LEU A 133 -19.09 3.99 15.79
CA LEU A 133 -19.42 5.05 14.85
C LEU A 133 -18.15 5.81 14.50
N TYR A 134 -17.94 6.09 13.22
CA TYR A 134 -16.82 6.89 12.74
C TYR A 134 -17.35 8.14 12.04
N GLU A 135 -17.01 9.30 12.58
CA GLU A 135 -17.33 10.60 11.99
C GLU A 135 -16.21 11.00 11.01
N LEU A 136 -16.45 10.83 9.70
CA LEU A 136 -15.43 10.93 8.65
C LEU A 136 -15.83 11.92 7.55
N HIS A 137 -14.99 12.01 6.51
CA HIS A 137 -15.11 12.95 5.41
C HIS A 137 -15.41 12.23 4.09
N ARG A 138 -16.51 12.60 3.43
CA ARG A 138 -16.93 12.04 2.13
C ARG A 138 -15.85 12.21 1.09
N THR A 139 -15.22 13.37 1.04
CA THR A 139 -14.14 13.68 0.09
C THR A 139 -12.97 12.70 0.23
N VAL A 140 -12.66 12.25 1.44
CA VAL A 140 -11.62 11.25 1.70
C VAL A 140 -12.15 9.86 1.38
N VAL A 141 -13.20 9.41 2.06
CA VAL A 141 -13.71 8.03 1.97
C VAL A 141 -14.20 7.69 0.56
N CYS A 142 -14.97 8.58 -0.07
CA CYS A 142 -15.50 8.35 -1.42
C CYS A 142 -14.42 8.43 -2.50
N SER A 143 -13.25 9.04 -2.24
CA SER A 143 -12.14 8.99 -3.20
C SER A 143 -11.51 7.59 -3.26
N TRP A 144 -11.52 6.89 -2.14
CA TRP A 144 -10.95 5.54 -2.00
C TRP A 144 -11.92 4.41 -2.37
N SER A 145 -13.21 4.56 -2.08
CA SER A 145 -14.20 3.53 -2.35
C SER A 145 -15.29 4.02 -3.31
N PRO A 146 -15.28 3.55 -4.58
CA PRO A 146 -16.39 3.76 -5.51
C PRO A 146 -17.71 3.18 -5.03
N VAL A 147 -17.68 2.09 -4.26
CA VAL A 147 -18.87 1.44 -3.70
C VAL A 147 -19.52 2.32 -2.64
N ILE A 148 -18.75 2.81 -1.67
CA ILE A 148 -19.25 3.73 -0.64
C ILE A 148 -19.75 5.03 -1.30
N ARG A 149 -19.02 5.57 -2.28
CA ARG A 149 -19.45 6.76 -3.05
C ARG A 149 -20.83 6.57 -3.68
N ARG A 150 -21.04 5.44 -4.37
CA ARG A 150 -22.32 5.11 -5.00
C ARG A 150 -23.43 4.95 -3.96
N SER A 151 -23.14 4.32 -2.81
CA SER A 151 -24.08 4.20 -1.69
C SER A 151 -24.52 5.58 -1.17
N CYS A 152 -23.56 6.49 -0.91
CA CYS A 152 -23.88 7.84 -0.46
C CYS A 152 -24.71 8.63 -1.48
N GLN A 153 -24.40 8.51 -2.77
CA GLN A 153 -25.16 9.17 -3.85
C GLN A 153 -26.60 8.65 -3.92
N TYR A 154 -26.77 7.33 -3.81
CA TYR A 154 -28.10 6.71 -3.80
C TYR A 154 -28.94 7.16 -2.60
N ASN A 155 -28.34 7.19 -1.40
CA ASN A 155 -29.03 7.62 -0.17
C ASN A 155 -29.43 9.10 -0.23
N ALA A 156 -28.56 9.98 -0.73
CA ALA A 156 -28.87 11.40 -0.92
C ALA A 156 -30.02 11.62 -1.91
N ALA A 157 -30.04 10.88 -3.04
CA ALA A 157 -31.12 10.97 -4.02
C ALA A 157 -32.48 10.50 -3.45
N ARG A 158 -32.48 9.47 -2.59
CA ARG A 158 -33.69 9.03 -1.89
C ARG A 158 -34.20 10.07 -0.89
N HIS A 159 -33.31 10.74 -0.17
CA HIS A 159 -33.68 11.76 0.80
C HIS A 159 -34.37 12.95 0.10
N HIS A 160 -33.81 13.43 -1.00
CA HIS A 160 -34.43 14.50 -1.81
C HIS A 160 -35.81 14.12 -2.36
N LEU A 161 -36.03 12.85 -2.74
CA LEU A 161 -37.34 12.38 -3.20
C LEU A 161 -38.37 12.28 -2.06
N ALA A 162 -37.92 12.02 -0.84
CA ALA A 162 -38.75 11.96 0.36
C ALA A 162 -39.12 13.37 0.87
N GLU A 163 -38.15 14.29 0.94
CA GLU A 163 -38.36 15.69 1.30
C GLU A 163 -39.33 16.41 0.35
N ALA A 164 -39.29 16.09 -0.95
CA ALA A 164 -40.25 16.62 -1.93
C ALA A 164 -41.71 16.20 -1.65
N LYS A 165 -41.94 15.20 -0.79
CA LYS A 165 -43.28 14.71 -0.39
C LYS A 165 -43.73 15.19 0.99
N THR A 166 -42.83 15.71 1.82
CA THR A 166 -43.13 16.19 3.18
C THR A 166 -42.51 17.57 3.37
N ALA A 167 -43.34 18.62 3.23
CA ALA A 167 -42.94 20.03 3.34
C ALA A 167 -42.70 20.49 4.79
N GLU A 168 -41.91 19.73 5.55
CA GLU A 168 -41.43 20.16 6.86
C GLU A 168 -39.92 20.31 6.80
N SER A 169 -39.51 21.58 6.68
CA SER A 169 -38.13 22.06 6.66
C SER A 169 -37.46 21.79 8.01
N GLY A 170 -36.99 20.56 8.22
CA GLY A 170 -35.99 20.24 9.24
C GLY A 170 -34.60 20.55 8.70
N ASN A 171 -33.83 21.35 9.44
CA ASN A 171 -32.46 21.75 9.13
C ASN A 171 -31.43 20.63 9.36
N ASP A 172 -31.81 19.37 9.13
CA ASP A 172 -30.88 18.28 9.34
C ASP A 172 -29.82 18.37 8.25
N THR A 173 -28.64 18.88 8.60
CA THR A 173 -27.42 18.73 7.83
C THR A 173 -27.05 17.25 7.83
N GLY A 174 -27.87 16.44 7.17
CA GLY A 174 -27.86 14.99 7.27
C GLY A 174 -26.54 14.46 6.76
N LYS A 175 -25.67 14.06 7.69
CA LYS A 175 -24.43 13.37 7.35
C LYS A 175 -24.79 12.12 6.55
N ALA A 176 -24.01 11.81 5.52
CA ALA A 176 -24.22 10.58 4.79
C ALA A 176 -23.99 9.40 5.74
N LEU A 177 -24.83 8.36 5.71
CA LEU A 177 -24.65 7.18 6.55
C LEU A 177 -24.28 5.97 5.69
N PHE A 178 -23.28 5.20 6.14
CA PHE A 178 -22.92 3.92 5.54
C PHE A 178 -22.64 2.88 6.63
N ASN A 179 -23.26 1.71 6.52
CA ASN A 179 -23.14 0.63 7.50
C ASN A 179 -22.33 -0.54 6.89
N PHE A 180 -21.32 -1.00 7.63
CA PHE A 180 -20.47 -2.14 7.26
C PHE A 180 -21.13 -3.51 7.54
N GLY A 181 -22.32 -3.54 8.15
CA GLY A 181 -23.08 -4.75 8.44
C GLY A 181 -22.46 -5.55 9.57
N ASP A 182 -22.30 -6.85 9.33
CA ASP A 182 -21.68 -7.84 10.22
C ASP A 182 -20.16 -7.97 10.03
N ALA A 183 -19.56 -7.06 9.26
CA ALA A 183 -18.11 -7.03 9.07
C ALA A 183 -17.36 -6.94 10.41
N ASP A 184 -16.21 -7.61 10.46
CA ASP A 184 -15.34 -7.64 11.63
C ASP A 184 -14.93 -6.20 12.05
N PRO A 185 -15.19 -5.78 13.30
CA PRO A 185 -14.92 -4.41 13.73
C PRO A 185 -13.44 -4.01 13.64
N GLN A 186 -12.50 -4.93 13.89
CA GLN A 186 -11.08 -4.64 13.76
C GLN A 186 -10.67 -4.49 12.30
N ALA A 187 -11.28 -5.26 11.40
CA ALA A 187 -11.04 -5.12 9.96
C ALA A 187 -11.59 -3.76 9.46
N VAL A 188 -12.75 -3.34 9.96
CA VAL A 188 -13.31 -2.00 9.68
C VAL A 188 -12.40 -0.90 10.21
N ASP A 189 -11.85 -1.03 11.42
CA ASP A 189 -10.85 -0.08 11.94
C ASP A 189 -9.64 0.05 11.00
N CYS A 190 -9.16 -1.06 10.44
CA CYS A 190 -8.06 -1.04 9.46
C CYS A 190 -8.44 -0.31 8.17
N VAL A 191 -9.65 -0.55 7.64
CA VAL A 191 -10.17 0.16 6.44
C VAL A 191 -10.26 1.66 6.70
N VAL A 192 -10.75 2.06 7.88
CA VAL A 192 -10.91 3.47 8.27
C VAL A 192 -9.54 4.16 8.40
N GLN A 193 -8.57 3.53 9.07
CA GLN A 193 -7.19 4.02 9.15
C GLN A 193 -6.62 4.23 7.74
N PHE A 194 -6.79 3.26 6.85
CA PHE A 194 -6.26 3.32 5.50
C PHE A 194 -6.76 4.52 4.70
N PHE A 195 -8.03 4.91 4.84
CA PHE A 195 -8.57 6.06 4.10
C PHE A 195 -7.78 7.36 4.33
N TYR A 196 -7.24 7.55 5.53
CA TYR A 196 -6.50 8.76 5.91
C TYR A 196 -5.01 8.57 5.84
N LEU A 197 -4.52 7.40 6.23
CA LEU A 197 -3.09 7.18 6.50
C LEU A 197 -2.40 6.41 5.38
N TRP A 198 -3.19 5.84 4.46
CA TRP A 198 -2.74 4.93 3.39
C TRP A 198 -1.99 3.72 3.91
N ASP A 199 -2.15 3.47 5.20
CA ASP A 199 -1.61 2.38 5.97
C ASP A 199 -2.59 2.05 7.08
N TYR A 200 -2.43 0.88 7.70
CA TYR A 200 -3.21 0.50 8.87
C TYR A 200 -2.39 -0.34 9.83
N ASN A 201 -2.62 -0.14 11.12
CA ASN A 201 -2.01 -0.95 12.16
C ASN A 201 -3.10 -1.71 12.90
N ILE A 202 -2.80 -2.98 13.17
CA ILE A 202 -3.61 -3.82 14.03
C ILE A 202 -3.14 -3.50 15.45
N PRO A 203 -4.01 -2.93 16.32
CA PRO A 203 -3.66 -2.74 17.71
C PRO A 203 -3.33 -4.11 18.33
N PRO A 204 -2.29 -4.23 19.17
CA PRO A 204 -2.14 -5.43 19.98
C PRO A 204 -3.42 -5.62 20.80
N PRO A 205 -3.85 -6.87 21.04
CA PRO A 205 -5.00 -7.13 21.89
C PRO A 205 -4.75 -6.43 23.22
N MET A 206 -5.55 -5.40 23.51
CA MET A 206 -5.46 -4.66 24.75
C MET A 206 -5.73 -5.66 25.88
N SER A 207 -4.71 -5.97 26.67
CA SER A 207 -4.92 -6.49 28.02
C SER A 207 -5.77 -5.46 28.74
N SER A 208 -7.05 -5.76 28.96
CA SER A 208 -7.97 -4.95 29.74
C SER A 208 -7.53 -4.92 31.20
N ASP A 209 -6.48 -4.17 31.51
CA ASP A 209 -6.08 -3.84 32.87
C ASP A 209 -5.88 -2.32 32.98
N SER A 210 -6.99 -1.60 33.15
CA SER A 210 -6.98 -0.31 33.84
C SER A 210 -8.40 0.20 34.10
N ALA A 211 -9.02 -0.31 35.17
CA ALA A 211 -9.86 0.45 36.11
C ALA A 211 -10.08 -0.38 37.39
N GLU A 212 -9.56 0.12 38.51
CA GLU A 212 -9.47 -0.53 39.83
C GLU A 212 -10.82 -0.71 40.56
N MET A 213 -10.96 -1.85 41.25
CA MET A 213 -11.25 -2.01 42.70
C MET A 213 -12.16 -3.21 43.00
N GLY A 214 -11.67 -4.13 43.84
CA GLY A 214 -12.51 -4.74 44.89
C GLY A 214 -12.56 -6.27 44.98
N VAL A 215 -11.70 -6.79 45.86
CA VAL A 215 -11.88 -7.98 46.72
C VAL A 215 -11.55 -9.36 46.12
N SER A 216 -10.62 -10.00 46.83
CA SER A 216 -10.20 -11.39 46.81
C SER A 216 -11.33 -12.40 46.67
N HIS A 217 -11.07 -13.54 46.02
CA HIS A 217 -11.26 -14.89 46.57
C HIS A 217 -10.50 -15.90 45.67
N ALA A 218 -9.64 -16.69 46.30
CA ALA A 218 -8.87 -17.75 45.66
C ALA A 218 -9.78 -18.90 45.23
N ASN A 219 -9.55 -19.46 44.04
CA ASN A 219 -9.62 -20.89 43.79
C ASN A 219 -8.91 -21.26 42.48
N ASN A 220 -8.08 -22.30 42.56
CA ASN A 220 -7.36 -22.93 41.45
C ASN A 220 -8.32 -23.69 40.52
N LEU A 221 -8.16 -23.51 39.21
CA LEU A 221 -8.41 -24.53 38.19
C LEU A 221 -7.53 -24.21 36.95
N PRO A 222 -6.89 -25.19 36.28
CA PRO A 222 -6.16 -24.92 35.05
C PRO A 222 -7.19 -24.75 33.94
N GLU A 223 -7.42 -23.50 33.54
CA GLU A 223 -8.31 -23.16 32.45
C GLU A 223 -7.55 -23.33 31.13
N GLU A 224 -7.76 -24.47 30.47
CA GLU A 224 -7.65 -24.59 29.01
C GLU A 224 -8.75 -23.74 28.37
N THR A 225 -8.56 -22.43 28.32
CA THR A 225 -9.29 -21.55 27.43
C THR A 225 -8.26 -20.71 26.71
N ALA A 226 -7.94 -21.14 25.49
CA ALA A 226 -7.20 -20.35 24.53
C ALA A 226 -7.89 -18.98 24.44
N THR A 227 -7.25 -17.96 24.99
CA THR A 227 -7.56 -16.58 24.65
C THR A 227 -7.39 -16.49 23.13
N PRO A 228 -8.40 -16.01 22.37
CA PRO A 228 -8.19 -15.74 20.96
C PRO A 228 -7.31 -14.49 20.90
N GLU A 229 -6.00 -14.70 21.01
CA GLU A 229 -5.01 -13.82 20.41
C GLU A 229 -5.38 -13.76 18.93
N GLY A 230 -6.23 -12.79 18.58
CA GLY A 230 -6.80 -12.64 17.25
C GLY A 230 -5.64 -12.52 16.26
N SER A 231 -5.32 -13.63 15.59
CA SER A 231 -4.12 -13.68 14.79
C SER A 231 -4.19 -12.63 13.70
N HIS A 232 -3.09 -11.89 13.55
CA HIS A 232 -2.99 -10.87 12.54
C HIS A 232 -3.22 -11.43 11.11
N LEU A 233 -2.98 -12.73 10.89
CA LEU A 233 -3.23 -13.40 9.60
C LEU A 233 -4.70 -13.40 9.18
N ILE A 234 -5.62 -13.82 10.07
CA ILE A 234 -7.05 -13.81 9.75
C ILE A 234 -7.52 -12.36 9.54
N LEU A 235 -7.01 -11.42 10.33
CA LEU A 235 -7.39 -10.02 10.21
C LEU A 235 -6.94 -9.41 8.87
N HIS A 236 -5.72 -9.68 8.40
CA HIS A 236 -5.29 -9.26 7.06
C HIS A 236 -6.15 -9.88 5.95
N SER A 237 -6.63 -11.11 6.13
CA SER A 237 -7.56 -11.77 5.19
C SER A 237 -8.94 -11.10 5.19
N LYS A 238 -9.48 -10.77 6.36
CA LYS A 238 -10.74 -10.01 6.49
C LYS A 238 -10.62 -8.60 5.89
N VAL A 239 -9.50 -7.90 6.11
CA VAL A 239 -9.23 -6.60 5.47
C VAL A 239 -9.18 -6.72 3.95
N PHE A 240 -8.58 -7.79 3.43
CA PHE A 240 -8.59 -8.09 2.00
C PHE A 240 -10.02 -8.31 1.47
N THR A 241 -10.84 -9.07 2.19
CA THR A 241 -12.27 -9.25 1.88
C THR A 241 -12.98 -7.90 1.79
N LEU A 242 -12.85 -7.03 2.80
CA LEU A 242 -13.47 -5.70 2.78
C LEU A 242 -12.92 -4.81 1.65
N ALA A 243 -11.61 -4.88 1.38
CA ALA A 243 -11.00 -4.16 0.27
C ALA A 243 -11.58 -4.57 -1.08
N HIS A 244 -11.85 -5.87 -1.28
CA HIS A 244 -12.55 -6.35 -2.48
C HIS A 244 -14.01 -5.88 -2.51
N THR A 245 -14.76 -6.10 -1.41
CA THR A 245 -16.18 -5.75 -1.30
C THR A 245 -16.44 -4.26 -1.56
N TYR A 246 -15.55 -3.40 -1.10
CA TYR A 246 -15.68 -1.94 -1.25
C TYR A 246 -14.85 -1.35 -2.38
N ASP A 247 -14.23 -2.19 -3.22
CA ASP A 247 -13.45 -1.79 -4.40
C ASP A 247 -12.29 -0.82 -4.08
N ILE A 248 -11.48 -1.21 -3.10
CA ILE A 248 -10.31 -0.46 -2.60
C ILE A 248 -9.04 -1.23 -2.95
N SER A 249 -8.67 -1.24 -4.24
CA SER A 249 -7.57 -2.07 -4.76
C SER A 249 -6.25 -1.92 -4.01
N ARG A 250 -5.85 -0.69 -3.66
CA ARG A 250 -4.60 -0.43 -2.92
C ARG A 250 -4.59 -1.01 -1.51
N LEU A 251 -5.74 -1.03 -0.82
CA LEU A 251 -5.87 -1.67 0.48
C LEU A 251 -5.73 -3.19 0.36
N GLY A 252 -6.29 -3.78 -0.71
CA GLY A 252 -6.15 -5.21 -0.99
C GLY A 252 -4.69 -5.61 -1.27
N ASP A 253 -3.94 -4.78 -1.99
CA ASP A 253 -2.49 -5.01 -2.19
C ASP A 253 -1.72 -4.90 -0.86
N LEU A 254 -2.01 -3.86 -0.07
CA LEU A 254 -1.39 -3.64 1.24
C LEU A 254 -1.68 -4.78 2.23
N SER A 255 -2.92 -5.28 2.24
CA SER A 255 -3.30 -6.36 3.16
C SER A 255 -2.59 -7.67 2.82
N VAL A 256 -2.36 -7.95 1.53
CA VAL A 256 -1.55 -9.10 1.09
C VAL A 256 -0.09 -8.92 1.48
N GLU A 257 0.48 -7.72 1.32
CA GLU A 257 1.86 -7.42 1.74
C GLU A 257 2.03 -7.65 3.24
N LYS A 258 1.13 -7.10 4.06
CA LYS A 258 1.18 -7.26 5.52
C LYS A 258 0.91 -8.69 5.95
N PHE A 259 -0.01 -9.39 5.29
CA PHE A 259 -0.23 -10.83 5.51
C PHE A 259 1.06 -11.61 5.31
N LYS A 260 1.77 -11.43 4.18
CA LYS A 260 3.03 -12.12 3.90
C LYS A 260 4.12 -11.76 4.92
N ALA A 261 4.17 -10.51 5.37
CA ALA A 261 5.14 -10.09 6.39
C ALA A 261 4.91 -10.81 7.72
N VAL A 262 3.65 -10.91 8.15
CA VAL A 262 3.25 -11.61 9.39
C VAL A 262 3.39 -13.13 9.25
N ALA A 263 3.07 -13.69 8.08
CA ALA A 263 3.12 -15.13 7.83
C ALA A 263 4.51 -15.72 8.04
N ARG A 264 5.58 -14.95 7.82
CA ARG A 264 6.97 -15.39 8.07
C ARG A 264 7.25 -15.77 9.53
N SER A 265 6.47 -15.26 10.49
CA SER A 265 6.67 -15.50 11.92
C SER A 265 5.47 -16.13 12.62
N GLN A 266 4.25 -15.93 12.11
CA GLN A 266 3.00 -16.43 12.70
C GLN A 266 2.31 -17.50 11.85
N TRP A 267 3.03 -18.21 10.98
CA TRP A 267 2.47 -19.34 10.21
C TRP A 267 2.05 -20.51 11.10
N GLY A 268 2.74 -20.69 12.24
CA GLY A 268 2.48 -21.77 13.20
C GLY A 268 1.38 -21.36 14.19
N SER A 269 0.43 -22.27 14.44
CA SER A 269 -0.90 -22.12 15.07
C SER A 269 -2.04 -22.12 14.05
N GLY A 270 -3.26 -22.51 14.47
CA GLY A 270 -4.44 -22.64 13.61
C GLY A 270 -4.84 -21.37 12.84
N CYS A 271 -4.19 -20.24 13.11
CA CYS A 271 -4.47 -18.97 12.48
C CYS A 271 -4.22 -18.90 10.97
N LEU A 272 -3.24 -19.65 10.44
CA LEU A 272 -3.07 -19.75 8.99
C LEU A 272 -4.28 -20.45 8.36
N LEU A 273 -4.86 -21.42 9.06
CA LEU A 273 -6.05 -22.14 8.61
C LEU A 273 -7.28 -21.24 8.64
N ASP A 274 -7.45 -20.44 9.69
CA ASP A 274 -8.56 -19.48 9.77
C ASP A 274 -8.47 -18.42 8.66
N ALA A 275 -7.25 -17.91 8.41
CA ALA A 275 -6.99 -16.98 7.32
C ALA A 275 -7.24 -17.62 5.95
N ALA A 276 -6.83 -18.87 5.76
CA ALA A 276 -7.09 -19.63 4.55
C ALA A 276 -8.61 -19.83 4.35
N ARG A 277 -9.33 -20.18 5.40
CA ARG A 277 -10.79 -20.33 5.37
C ARG A 277 -11.44 -19.04 4.89
N GLU A 278 -11.12 -17.90 5.53
CA GLU A 278 -11.59 -16.57 5.13
C GLU A 278 -11.29 -16.27 3.65
N ALA A 279 -10.03 -16.47 3.21
CA ALA A 279 -9.61 -16.14 1.85
C ALA A 279 -10.35 -16.94 0.76
N TYR A 280 -10.75 -18.18 1.04
CA TYR A 280 -11.44 -19.04 0.06
C TYR A 280 -12.97 -18.96 0.13
N THR A 281 -13.55 -18.59 1.28
CA THR A 281 -15.02 -18.54 1.45
C THR A 281 -15.59 -17.14 1.27
N ALA A 282 -14.86 -16.09 1.66
CA ALA A 282 -15.38 -14.72 1.69
C ALA A 282 -15.17 -13.94 0.39
N THR A 283 -14.39 -14.49 -0.56
CA THR A 283 -14.16 -13.87 -1.88
C THR A 283 -14.48 -14.84 -3.03
N PRO A 284 -14.89 -14.35 -4.22
CA PRO A 284 -15.04 -15.21 -5.40
C PRO A 284 -13.70 -15.79 -5.88
N SER A 285 -13.74 -16.91 -6.62
CA SER A 285 -12.54 -17.59 -7.12
C SER A 285 -11.66 -16.75 -8.06
N ALA A 286 -12.22 -15.73 -8.72
CA ALA A 286 -11.46 -14.79 -9.54
C ALA A 286 -10.54 -13.86 -8.72
N VAL A 287 -10.74 -13.79 -7.39
CA VAL A 287 -9.95 -12.96 -6.48
C VAL A 287 -8.91 -13.85 -5.79
N SER A 288 -7.77 -14.04 -6.45
CA SER A 288 -6.78 -15.04 -6.03
C SER A 288 -5.65 -14.52 -5.15
N LYS A 289 -5.39 -13.21 -5.10
CA LYS A 289 -4.15 -12.66 -4.48
C LYS A 289 -3.90 -13.12 -3.05
N MET A 290 -4.92 -13.12 -2.18
CA MET A 290 -4.77 -13.60 -0.81
C MET A 290 -4.63 -15.13 -0.75
N ARG A 291 -5.33 -15.87 -1.62
CA ARG A 291 -5.20 -17.33 -1.75
C ARG A 291 -3.80 -17.74 -2.21
N GLU A 292 -3.23 -17.00 -3.16
CA GLU A 292 -1.85 -17.18 -3.61
C GLU A 292 -0.85 -16.96 -2.47
N ALA A 293 -1.06 -15.93 -1.64
CA ALA A 293 -0.22 -15.69 -0.47
C ALA A 293 -0.34 -16.83 0.57
N VAL A 294 -1.55 -17.33 0.84
CA VAL A 294 -1.78 -18.49 1.71
C VAL A 294 -1.05 -19.74 1.18
N VAL A 295 -1.19 -20.03 -0.12
CA VAL A 295 -0.56 -21.18 -0.77
C VAL A 295 0.97 -21.06 -0.75
N GLU A 296 1.50 -19.86 -0.98
CA GLU A 296 2.92 -19.57 -0.86
C GLU A 296 3.42 -19.85 0.57
N THR A 297 2.68 -19.44 1.61
CA THR A 297 3.02 -19.75 3.01
C THR A 297 3.05 -21.26 3.28
N PHE A 298 2.08 -22.03 2.80
CA PHE A 298 2.11 -23.51 2.92
C PHE A 298 3.29 -24.14 2.18
N TYR A 299 3.70 -23.56 1.05
CA TYR A 299 4.84 -24.04 0.29
C TYR A 299 6.18 -23.71 0.96
N GLU A 300 6.28 -22.57 1.64
CA GLU A 300 7.45 -22.17 2.44
C GLU A 300 7.56 -23.01 3.72
N HIS A 301 6.42 -23.34 4.35
CA HIS A 301 6.31 -24.11 5.60
C HIS A 301 5.66 -25.48 5.38
N ARG A 302 6.28 -26.32 4.56
CA ARG A 302 5.72 -27.62 4.14
C ARG A 302 5.57 -28.60 5.27
N GLU A 303 6.33 -28.43 6.35
CA GLU A 303 6.21 -29.17 7.59
C GLU A 303 4.78 -29.15 8.16
N LEU A 304 4.01 -28.09 7.90
CA LEU A 304 2.60 -28.02 8.26
C LEU A 304 1.76 -29.12 7.60
N LEU A 305 2.14 -29.57 6.41
CA LEU A 305 1.38 -30.59 5.68
C LEU A 305 1.50 -31.98 6.30
N ASP A 306 2.45 -32.18 7.24
CA ASP A 306 2.58 -33.43 7.98
C ASP A 306 1.67 -33.50 9.22
N GLU A 307 1.21 -32.34 9.70
CA GLU A 307 0.37 -32.19 10.88
C GLU A 307 -1.05 -32.73 10.66
N GLY A 308 -1.56 -33.49 11.65
CA GLY A 308 -2.88 -34.14 11.56
C GLY A 308 -4.03 -33.14 11.37
N TYR A 309 -4.05 -32.08 12.19
CA TYR A 309 -5.10 -31.05 12.13
C TYR A 309 -5.10 -30.28 10.80
N VAL A 310 -3.92 -30.07 10.20
CA VAL A 310 -3.80 -29.43 8.87
C VAL A 310 -4.33 -30.36 7.79
N LYS A 311 -4.01 -31.66 7.84
CA LYS A 311 -4.54 -32.65 6.90
C LYS A 311 -6.07 -32.71 6.95
N GLU A 312 -6.65 -32.75 8.14
CA GLU A 312 -8.12 -32.72 8.32
C GLU A 312 -8.73 -31.46 7.71
N PHE A 313 -8.15 -30.29 7.99
CA PHE A 313 -8.59 -29.02 7.40
C PHE A 313 -8.49 -28.99 5.87
N LEU A 314 -7.42 -29.52 5.29
CA LEU A 314 -7.22 -29.59 3.84
C LEU A 314 -8.25 -30.53 3.17
N LEU A 315 -8.72 -31.57 3.87
CA LEU A 315 -9.82 -32.41 3.38
C LEU A 315 -11.14 -31.63 3.32
N GLU A 316 -11.38 -30.70 4.25
CA GLU A 316 -12.55 -29.80 4.23
C GLU A 316 -12.44 -28.70 3.15
N MET A 317 -11.21 -28.37 2.72
CA MET A 317 -10.94 -27.29 1.77
C MET A 317 -10.31 -27.78 0.47
N PRO A 318 -11.07 -28.48 -0.40
CA PRO A 318 -10.53 -29.13 -1.59
C PRO A 318 -9.91 -28.16 -2.60
N HIS A 319 -10.43 -26.93 -2.71
CA HIS A 319 -9.85 -25.91 -3.59
C HIS A 319 -8.47 -25.46 -3.12
N LEU A 320 -8.28 -25.27 -1.81
CA LEU A 320 -6.96 -24.95 -1.24
C LEU A 320 -5.99 -26.10 -1.48
N THR A 321 -6.41 -27.34 -1.23
CA THR A 321 -5.60 -28.53 -1.46
C THR A 321 -5.15 -28.64 -2.92
N LEU A 322 -6.05 -28.40 -3.87
CA LEU A 322 -5.73 -28.38 -5.29
C LEU A 322 -4.73 -27.27 -5.63
N ASP A 323 -4.92 -26.06 -5.09
CA ASP A 323 -4.03 -24.93 -5.36
C ASP A 323 -2.62 -25.16 -4.78
N ILE A 324 -2.51 -25.73 -3.58
CA ILE A 324 -1.23 -26.15 -2.97
C ILE A 324 -0.54 -27.20 -3.86
N MET A 325 -1.26 -28.26 -4.24
CA MET A 325 -0.70 -29.32 -5.09
C MET A 325 -0.24 -28.77 -6.44
N THR A 326 -1.04 -27.89 -7.05
CA THR A 326 -0.71 -27.24 -8.32
C THR A 326 0.50 -26.34 -8.19
N TYR A 327 0.62 -25.60 -7.08
CA TYR A 327 1.76 -24.74 -6.81
C TYR A 327 3.05 -25.54 -6.58
N MET A 328 3.00 -26.64 -5.81
CA MET A 328 4.13 -27.53 -5.57
C MET A 328 4.67 -28.20 -6.83
N ASN A 329 3.81 -28.44 -7.81
CA ASN A 329 4.18 -29.04 -9.09
C ASN A 329 4.78 -28.04 -10.09
N LYS A 330 4.76 -26.73 -9.79
CA LYS A 330 5.42 -25.73 -10.64
C LYS A 330 6.95 -25.85 -10.45
N PRO A 331 7.74 -25.77 -11.52
CA PRO A 331 9.19 -25.69 -11.37
C PRO A 331 9.52 -24.46 -10.50
N PRO A 332 10.53 -24.55 -9.59
CA PRO A 332 10.91 -23.42 -8.77
C PRO A 332 11.19 -22.23 -9.68
N PRO A 333 10.75 -21.00 -9.31
CA PRO A 333 10.97 -19.82 -10.13
C PRO A 333 12.45 -19.76 -10.44
N SER A 334 12.79 -19.88 -11.72
CA SER A 334 14.18 -19.83 -12.17
C SER A 334 14.75 -18.49 -11.74
N LEU A 335 15.51 -18.47 -10.65
CA LEU A 335 16.47 -17.41 -10.38
C LEU A 335 17.29 -17.32 -11.67
N GLY A 336 17.18 -16.20 -12.37
CA GLY A 336 17.70 -16.01 -13.71
C GLY A 336 19.21 -16.23 -13.78
N PHE A 337 19.63 -17.48 -13.87
CA PHE A 337 20.94 -17.88 -14.35
C PHE A 337 20.71 -18.47 -15.73
N GLY A 338 21.21 -17.74 -16.72
CA GLY A 338 21.07 -18.05 -18.12
C GLY A 338 21.41 -19.50 -18.42
N ALA A 339 20.54 -20.11 -19.23
CA ALA A 339 20.73 -21.43 -19.80
C ALA A 339 22.15 -21.58 -20.35
N SER A 340 22.98 -22.34 -19.65
CA SER A 340 24.19 -22.91 -20.23
C SER A 340 23.82 -24.30 -20.72
N ARG A 341 23.69 -24.36 -22.04
CA ARG A 341 23.45 -25.54 -22.87
C ARG A 341 24.13 -26.80 -22.33
N TRP A 342 23.35 -27.87 -22.21
CA TRP A 342 23.87 -29.23 -22.35
C TRP A 342 23.95 -29.53 -23.85
N THR A 343 25.14 -29.85 -24.34
CA THR A 343 25.33 -30.60 -25.59
C THR A 343 26.03 -31.90 -25.22
N ALA A 344 25.35 -33.02 -25.46
CA ALA A 344 26.01 -34.29 -25.75
C ALA A 344 26.30 -34.35 -27.25
#